data_AF-A0A6P8V0U3-F1
#
_entry.id   AF-A0A6P8V0U3-F1
#
_cell.length_a   1.000
_cell.length_b   1.000
_cell.length_c   1.000
_cell.angle_alpha   90.00
_cell.angle_beta   90.00
_cell.angle_gamma   90.00
#
_symmetry.space_group_name_H-M   'P 1'
#
loop_
_entity.id
_entity.type
_entity.pdbx_description
1 polymer ?
#
loop_
_entity_poly.entity_id
_entity_poly.type
_entity_poly.pdbx_seq_one_letter_code
_entity_poly.pdbx_strand_id
1 'polypeptide(L)'
;LQVLLDQSTKANSPLKGHERTVQYLQRLGVENMGIIFEFSPWVLKICPEDGLKIFTEDLTEVETMPRDKVLNFLKEGFKELAVPYLEHIVYVWDDKGPEFHNVLIQLYLERVQGLMKQYLNSLPEGVPPVSAGKEEGDLGEFRKKLLSFLDISTSYQPSRLISDFPFDGLLEERALLLGRMGKHEQALFIYVHILKDTHMAEEYCHSHYSSSEEGNKDVYLSLLRMYLSPPDVHCLGPIKMELSEPQANLQAALHVLELHHSKLNTTKAINLLPANTQIREIRVFLESVLEERAQRKRCNQVLKSLLQAEFLRVQEERIFHQQAKCVITEEKTCRVCKKKIGNSAFARYPNGVVVHYFCCKDRTVCPTEQ
;
A
#
# COMPACT_ATOMS: atom_id res chain seq x y z
N LEU A 1 4.79 -24.37 -38.78
CA LEU A 1 5.68 -23.30 -38.28
C LEU A 1 6.92 -23.09 -39.14
N GLN A 2 7.67 -24.14 -39.53
CA GLN A 2 8.79 -24.01 -40.47
C GLN A 2 8.42 -23.28 -41.77
N VAL A 3 7.25 -23.60 -42.35
CA VAL A 3 6.73 -22.91 -43.54
C VAL A 3 6.47 -21.42 -43.29
N LEU A 4 6.02 -21.03 -42.09
CA LEU A 4 5.79 -19.62 -41.75
C LEU A 4 7.13 -18.88 -41.64
N LEU A 5 8.14 -19.51 -41.03
CA LEU A 5 9.50 -18.98 -40.93
C LEU A 5 10.16 -18.85 -42.33
N ASP A 6 10.08 -19.88 -43.15
CA ASP A 6 10.72 -19.89 -44.49
C ASP A 6 10.05 -18.92 -45.47
N GLN A 7 8.78 -18.57 -45.24
CA GLN A 7 8.00 -17.67 -46.08
C GLN A 7 8.00 -16.23 -45.58
N SER A 8 8.33 -15.98 -44.30
CA SER A 8 8.31 -14.65 -43.70
C SER A 8 9.28 -13.67 -44.37
N THR A 9 10.38 -14.19 -44.92
CA THR A 9 11.44 -13.42 -45.61
C THR A 9 11.19 -13.24 -47.12
N LYS A 10 10.21 -13.93 -47.71
CA LYS A 10 9.96 -13.91 -49.16
C LYS A 10 9.06 -12.74 -49.54
N ALA A 11 9.59 -11.83 -50.38
CA ALA A 11 8.94 -10.57 -50.74
C ALA A 11 7.52 -10.70 -51.33
N ASN A 12 7.24 -11.80 -52.06
CA ASN A 12 5.95 -12.04 -52.72
C ASN A 12 5.08 -13.09 -52.00
N SER A 13 5.43 -13.47 -50.77
CA SER A 13 4.64 -14.44 -50.03
C SER A 13 3.44 -13.79 -49.36
N PRO A 14 2.23 -14.40 -49.40
CA PRO A 14 1.10 -13.94 -48.59
C PRO A 14 1.35 -14.15 -47.08
N LEU A 15 2.42 -14.85 -46.71
CA LEU A 15 2.86 -15.11 -45.33
C LEU A 15 4.11 -14.27 -44.95
N LYS A 16 4.42 -13.22 -45.73
CA LYS A 16 5.50 -12.29 -45.40
C LYS A 16 5.21 -11.58 -44.07
N GLY A 17 6.24 -11.37 -43.25
CA GLY A 17 6.14 -10.70 -41.96
C GLY A 17 6.04 -11.66 -40.76
N HIS A 18 6.12 -11.10 -39.57
CA HIS A 18 6.11 -11.83 -38.29
C HIS A 18 4.71 -11.93 -37.67
N GLU A 19 3.75 -11.11 -38.10
CA GLU A 19 2.44 -10.95 -37.48
C GLU A 19 1.64 -12.27 -37.45
N ARG A 20 1.65 -13.02 -38.57
CA ARG A 20 0.97 -14.32 -38.64
C ARG A 20 1.61 -15.37 -37.75
N THR A 21 2.92 -15.28 -37.54
CA THR A 21 3.62 -16.19 -36.63
C THR A 21 3.27 -15.87 -35.19
N VAL A 22 3.25 -14.59 -34.81
CA VAL A 22 2.78 -14.14 -33.49
C VAL A 22 1.36 -14.63 -33.22
N GLN A 23 0.42 -14.33 -34.12
CA GLN A 23 -0.99 -14.74 -33.98
C GLN A 23 -1.17 -16.25 -33.89
N TYR A 24 -0.36 -17.02 -34.62
CA TYR A 24 -0.42 -18.47 -34.57
C TYR A 24 0.11 -19.00 -33.23
N LEU A 25 1.28 -18.52 -32.78
CA LEU A 25 1.90 -18.95 -31.53
C LEU A 25 1.04 -18.62 -30.31
N GLN A 26 0.37 -17.46 -30.30
CA GLN A 26 -0.57 -17.06 -29.25
C GLN A 26 -1.74 -18.05 -29.07
N ARG A 27 -2.19 -18.72 -30.16
CA ARG A 27 -3.35 -19.64 -30.15
C ARG A 27 -3.01 -21.09 -29.90
N LEU A 28 -1.73 -21.44 -29.79
CA LEU A 28 -1.30 -22.84 -29.60
C LEU A 28 -1.59 -23.37 -28.19
N GLY A 29 -1.72 -22.48 -27.20
CA GLY A 29 -2.00 -22.81 -25.82
C GLY A 29 -0.85 -23.52 -25.08
N VAL A 30 -1.08 -23.79 -23.79
CA VAL A 30 -0.08 -24.29 -22.84
C VAL A 30 0.46 -25.68 -23.19
N GLU A 31 -0.32 -26.50 -23.90
CA GLU A 31 0.09 -27.86 -24.29
C GLU A 31 1.28 -27.85 -25.27
N ASN A 32 1.43 -26.77 -26.04
CA ASN A 32 2.42 -26.63 -27.09
C ASN A 32 3.58 -25.68 -26.72
N MET A 33 3.84 -25.47 -25.42
CA MET A 33 4.87 -24.54 -24.94
C MET A 33 6.26 -24.81 -25.52
N GLY A 34 6.64 -26.06 -25.73
CA GLY A 34 7.92 -26.40 -26.37
C GLY A 34 8.04 -25.82 -27.79
N ILE A 35 6.95 -25.87 -28.55
CA ILE A 35 6.88 -25.31 -29.91
C ILE A 35 6.91 -23.78 -29.85
N ILE A 36 6.22 -23.17 -28.88
CA ILE A 36 6.23 -21.71 -28.71
C ILE A 36 7.66 -21.22 -28.43
N PHE A 37 8.39 -21.86 -27.53
CA PHE A 37 9.78 -21.52 -27.22
C PHE A 37 10.76 -21.83 -28.35
N GLU A 38 10.49 -22.84 -29.17
CA GLU A 38 11.32 -23.17 -30.33
C GLU A 38 11.18 -22.13 -31.46
N PHE A 39 9.95 -21.65 -31.72
CA PHE A 39 9.65 -20.80 -32.88
C PHE A 39 9.46 -19.30 -32.58
N SER A 40 9.39 -18.89 -31.32
CA SER A 40 9.40 -17.46 -30.94
C SER A 40 10.75 -16.73 -31.08
N PRO A 41 11.94 -17.36 -30.95
CA PRO A 41 13.24 -16.68 -30.91
C PRO A 41 13.52 -15.74 -32.07
N TRP A 42 13.14 -16.08 -33.30
CA TRP A 42 13.44 -15.24 -34.46
C TRP A 42 12.61 -13.94 -34.45
N VAL A 43 11.35 -14.02 -33.99
CA VAL A 43 10.50 -12.84 -33.85
C VAL A 43 11.02 -11.95 -32.73
N LEU A 44 11.37 -12.55 -31.58
CA LEU A 44 11.92 -11.83 -30.43
C LEU A 44 13.23 -11.08 -30.76
N LYS A 45 14.03 -11.59 -31.72
CA LYS A 45 15.27 -10.92 -32.18
C LYS A 45 15.02 -9.80 -33.18
N ILE A 46 14.08 -10.00 -34.12
CA ILE A 46 13.88 -9.08 -35.24
C ILE A 46 12.88 -7.97 -34.89
N CYS A 47 11.81 -8.32 -34.17
CA CYS A 47 10.74 -7.42 -33.74
C CYS A 47 10.41 -7.70 -32.26
N PRO A 48 11.21 -7.20 -31.30
CA PRO A 48 11.10 -7.58 -29.90
C PRO A 48 9.74 -7.22 -29.27
N GLU A 49 9.17 -6.06 -29.61
CA GLU A 49 7.86 -5.61 -29.11
C GLU A 49 6.72 -6.54 -29.53
N ASP A 50 6.62 -6.87 -30.82
CA ASP A 50 5.59 -7.79 -31.33
C ASP A 50 5.88 -9.24 -30.94
N GLY A 51 7.16 -9.60 -30.81
CA GLY A 51 7.55 -10.90 -30.30
C GLY A 51 7.11 -11.10 -28.85
N LEU A 52 7.17 -10.05 -28.02
CA LEU A 52 6.74 -10.12 -26.64
C LEU A 52 5.22 -10.35 -26.51
N LYS A 53 4.41 -9.84 -27.45
CA LYS A 53 2.96 -10.11 -27.52
C LYS A 53 2.61 -11.58 -27.61
N ILE A 54 3.55 -12.45 -28.02
CA ILE A 54 3.35 -13.91 -27.94
C ILE A 54 3.00 -14.34 -26.50
N PHE A 55 3.51 -13.61 -25.51
CA PHE A 55 3.39 -13.92 -24.08
C PHE A 55 2.57 -12.91 -23.27
N THR A 56 2.17 -11.78 -23.85
CA THR A 56 1.50 -10.68 -23.13
C THR A 56 0.15 -10.28 -23.70
N GLU A 57 -0.28 -10.87 -24.82
CA GLU A 57 -1.59 -10.55 -25.41
C GLU A 57 -2.75 -10.97 -24.51
N ASP A 58 -3.85 -10.21 -24.55
CA ASP A 58 -5.08 -10.45 -23.80
C ASP A 58 -5.90 -11.58 -24.46
N LEU A 59 -5.35 -12.78 -24.47
CA LEU A 59 -5.95 -14.02 -24.96
C LEU A 59 -5.93 -15.08 -23.86
N THR A 60 -7.00 -15.86 -23.75
CA THR A 60 -7.14 -16.90 -22.73
C THR A 60 -5.99 -17.92 -22.74
N GLU A 61 -5.51 -18.27 -23.92
CA GLU A 61 -4.41 -19.20 -24.16
C GLU A 61 -3.07 -18.64 -23.70
N VAL A 62 -2.91 -17.31 -23.72
CA VAL A 62 -1.70 -16.59 -23.32
C VAL A 62 -1.72 -16.33 -21.80
N GLU A 63 -2.83 -15.87 -21.25
CA GLU A 63 -2.99 -15.64 -19.81
C GLU A 63 -2.80 -16.91 -18.97
N THR A 64 -3.15 -18.07 -19.53
CA THR A 64 -2.99 -19.37 -18.88
C THR A 64 -1.57 -19.94 -18.96
N MET A 65 -0.66 -19.31 -19.71
CA MET A 65 0.73 -19.76 -19.80
C MET A 65 1.45 -19.68 -18.45
N PRO A 66 2.27 -20.68 -18.08
CA PRO A 66 3.09 -20.62 -16.87
C PRO A 66 4.09 -19.46 -16.92
N ARG A 67 3.76 -18.38 -16.21
CA ARG A 67 4.49 -17.10 -16.25
C ARG A 67 5.95 -17.24 -15.82
N ASP A 68 6.22 -18.14 -14.89
CA ASP A 68 7.56 -18.50 -14.40
C ASP A 68 8.44 -19.11 -15.50
N LYS A 69 7.88 -20.01 -16.32
CA LYS A 69 8.60 -20.65 -17.43
C LYS A 69 8.91 -19.65 -18.53
N VAL A 70 7.95 -18.79 -18.88
CA VAL A 70 8.14 -17.71 -19.85
C VAL A 70 9.22 -16.75 -19.36
N LEU A 71 9.17 -16.33 -18.09
CA LEU A 71 10.18 -15.46 -17.50
C LEU A 71 11.58 -16.07 -17.57
N ASN A 72 11.73 -17.36 -17.22
CA ASN A 72 13.02 -18.05 -17.30
C ASN A 72 13.54 -18.12 -18.74
N PHE A 73 12.68 -18.45 -19.70
CA PHE A 73 13.01 -18.44 -21.13
C PHE A 73 13.52 -17.06 -21.59
N LEU A 74 12.84 -15.98 -21.21
CA LEU A 74 13.26 -14.61 -21.54
C LEU A 74 14.57 -14.25 -20.85
N LYS A 75 14.77 -14.60 -19.57
CA LYS A 75 16.03 -14.33 -18.85
C LYS A 75 17.25 -15.06 -19.44
N GLU A 76 17.06 -16.25 -20.01
CA GLU A 76 18.14 -17.02 -20.62
C GLU A 76 18.52 -16.52 -22.02
N GLY A 77 17.54 -16.21 -22.86
CA GLY A 77 17.77 -15.87 -24.27
C GLY A 77 17.62 -14.39 -24.66
N PHE A 78 16.82 -13.63 -23.91
CA PHE A 78 16.29 -12.32 -24.30
C PHE A 78 16.18 -11.36 -23.09
N LYS A 79 17.28 -11.17 -22.36
CA LYS A 79 17.29 -10.44 -21.07
C LYS A 79 16.59 -9.08 -21.10
N GLU A 80 16.75 -8.33 -22.19
CA GLU A 80 16.12 -7.01 -22.37
C GLU A 80 14.58 -7.06 -22.37
N LEU A 81 13.98 -8.21 -22.68
CA LEU A 81 12.52 -8.42 -22.68
C LEU A 81 11.97 -8.91 -21.34
N ALA A 82 12.83 -9.31 -20.39
CA ALA A 82 12.38 -9.76 -19.09
C ALA A 82 11.72 -8.64 -18.27
N VAL A 83 12.25 -7.41 -18.36
CA VAL A 83 11.66 -6.24 -17.67
C VAL A 83 10.29 -5.86 -18.26
N PRO A 84 10.15 -5.62 -19.58
CA PRO A 84 8.84 -5.33 -20.18
C PRO A 84 7.78 -6.42 -19.92
N TYR A 85 8.19 -7.70 -19.91
CA TYR A 85 7.30 -8.81 -19.57
C TYR A 85 6.79 -8.72 -18.13
N LEU A 86 7.68 -8.45 -17.17
CA LEU A 86 7.30 -8.30 -15.76
C LEU A 86 6.51 -7.02 -15.50
N GLU A 87 6.85 -5.91 -16.17
CA GLU A 87 6.04 -4.69 -16.14
C GLU A 87 4.61 -4.97 -16.60
N HIS A 88 4.43 -5.75 -17.69
CA HIS A 88 3.11 -6.18 -18.14
C HIS A 88 2.38 -7.02 -17.10
N ILE A 89 3.04 -8.05 -16.55
CA ILE A 89 2.44 -8.90 -15.51
C ILE A 89 1.98 -8.08 -14.30
N VAL A 90 2.81 -7.15 -13.84
CA VAL A 90 2.55 -6.42 -12.59
C VAL A 90 1.59 -5.25 -12.80
N TYR A 91 1.71 -4.48 -13.88
CA TYR A 91 0.91 -3.28 -14.08
C TYR A 91 -0.37 -3.52 -14.90
N VAL A 92 -0.34 -4.44 -15.86
CA VAL A 92 -1.48 -4.71 -16.75
C VAL A 92 -2.33 -5.85 -16.20
N TRP A 93 -1.70 -6.96 -15.84
CA TRP A 93 -2.41 -8.12 -15.27
C TRP A 93 -2.58 -8.06 -13.74
N ASP A 94 -2.09 -6.99 -13.12
CA ASP A 94 -2.23 -6.71 -11.68
C ASP A 94 -1.85 -7.89 -10.76
N ASP A 95 -0.84 -8.66 -11.16
CA ASP A 95 -0.36 -9.79 -10.36
C ASP A 95 0.11 -9.30 -8.99
N LYS A 96 -0.30 -9.99 -7.91
CA LYS A 96 0.06 -9.63 -6.52
C LYS A 96 1.06 -10.59 -5.89
N GLY A 97 1.63 -11.51 -6.69
CA GLY A 97 2.59 -12.50 -6.24
C GLY A 97 3.93 -11.85 -5.90
N PRO A 98 4.53 -12.13 -4.72
CA PRO A 98 5.78 -11.50 -4.31
C PRO A 98 6.96 -11.83 -5.25
N GLU A 99 6.96 -13.01 -5.86
CA GLU A 99 8.09 -13.49 -6.64
C GLU A 99 8.35 -12.62 -7.89
N PHE A 100 7.31 -12.25 -8.65
CA PHE A 100 7.48 -11.40 -9.84
C PHE A 100 7.90 -9.98 -9.48
N HIS A 101 7.36 -9.43 -8.39
CA HIS A 101 7.76 -8.12 -7.91
C HIS A 101 9.21 -8.10 -7.41
N ASN A 102 9.64 -9.13 -6.68
CA ASN A 102 11.02 -9.29 -6.24
C ASN A 102 11.98 -9.35 -7.43
N VAL A 103 11.65 -10.17 -8.45
CA VAL A 103 12.49 -10.30 -9.65
C VAL A 103 12.53 -9.00 -10.45
N LEU A 104 11.41 -8.28 -10.57
CA LEU A 104 11.38 -6.98 -11.24
C LEU A 104 12.29 -5.95 -10.54
N ILE A 105 12.25 -5.89 -9.21
CA ILE A 105 13.16 -5.04 -8.43
C ILE A 105 14.62 -5.44 -8.67
N GLN A 106 14.93 -6.74 -8.67
CA GLN A 106 16.29 -7.22 -8.91
C GLN A 106 16.79 -6.85 -10.31
N LEU A 107 15.96 -6.96 -11.34
CA LEU A 107 16.34 -6.59 -12.71
C LEU A 107 16.53 -5.07 -12.86
N TYR A 108 15.66 -4.25 -12.26
CA TYR A 108 15.88 -2.80 -12.19
C TYR A 108 17.17 -2.47 -11.45
N LEU A 109 17.40 -3.10 -10.30
CA LEU A 109 18.58 -2.89 -9.48
C LEU A 109 19.86 -3.25 -10.23
N GLU A 110 19.91 -4.41 -10.90
CA GLU A 110 21.05 -4.84 -11.71
C GLU A 110 21.36 -3.82 -12.82
N ARG A 111 20.32 -3.37 -13.53
CA ARG A 111 20.46 -2.35 -14.59
C ARG A 111 20.97 -1.02 -14.03
N VAL A 112 20.38 -0.54 -12.93
CA VAL A 112 20.76 0.70 -12.27
C VAL A 112 22.19 0.61 -11.73
N GLN A 113 22.59 -0.47 -11.07
CA GLN A 113 23.96 -0.65 -10.57
C GLN A 113 25.00 -0.65 -11.71
N GLY A 114 24.69 -1.32 -12.82
CA GLY A 114 25.54 -1.34 -14.01
C GLY A 114 25.73 0.06 -14.61
N LEU A 115 24.64 0.80 -14.80
CA LEU A 115 24.66 2.17 -15.34
C LEU A 115 25.27 3.17 -14.36
N MET A 116 24.98 3.04 -13.06
CA MET A 116 25.52 3.91 -12.01
C MET A 116 27.04 3.80 -11.92
N LYS A 117 27.61 2.60 -12.09
CA LYS A 117 29.06 2.42 -12.14
C LYS A 117 29.69 3.18 -13.32
N GLN A 118 29.05 3.16 -14.48
CA GLN A 118 29.52 3.90 -15.65
C GLN A 118 29.40 5.42 -15.44
N TYR A 119 28.27 5.86 -14.88
CA TYR A 119 28.01 7.26 -14.56
C TYR A 119 29.04 7.81 -13.57
N LEU A 120 29.27 7.12 -12.45
CA LEU A 120 30.27 7.55 -11.45
C LEU A 120 31.68 7.64 -12.02
N ASN A 121 32.07 6.70 -12.90
CA ASN A 121 33.38 6.75 -13.57
C ASN A 121 33.50 7.91 -14.59
N SER A 122 32.38 8.42 -15.09
CA SER A 122 32.34 9.54 -16.04
C SER A 122 32.35 10.91 -15.36
N LEU A 123 32.06 10.97 -14.06
CA LEU A 123 32.03 12.21 -13.31
C LEU A 123 33.43 12.78 -13.09
N PRO A 124 33.62 14.10 -13.20
CA PRO A 124 34.86 14.74 -12.79
C PRO A 124 35.13 14.54 -11.30
N GLU A 125 36.41 14.48 -10.94
CA GLU A 125 36.85 14.27 -9.56
C GLU A 125 36.31 15.39 -8.64
N GLY A 126 35.67 15.01 -7.54
CA GLY A 126 35.08 15.94 -6.56
C GLY A 126 33.68 16.47 -6.90
N VAL A 127 33.08 16.10 -8.05
CA VAL A 127 31.69 16.44 -8.35
C VAL A 127 30.75 15.38 -7.74
N PRO A 128 29.83 15.75 -6.84
CA PRO A 128 28.87 14.79 -6.30
C PRO A 128 27.87 14.35 -7.38
N PRO A 129 27.37 13.10 -7.32
CA PRO A 129 26.30 12.66 -8.20
C PRO A 129 25.04 13.49 -7.99
N VAL A 130 24.24 13.64 -9.04
CA VAL A 130 22.91 14.27 -8.92
C VAL A 130 21.96 13.40 -8.08
N SER A 131 20.87 14.00 -7.60
CA SER A 131 19.83 13.29 -6.82
C SER A 131 19.27 12.09 -7.57
N ALA A 132 18.82 11.07 -6.84
CA ALA A 132 18.32 9.84 -7.45
C ALA A 132 17.17 10.11 -8.42
N GLY A 133 17.24 9.49 -9.61
CA GLY A 133 16.28 9.66 -10.67
C GLY A 133 16.44 10.96 -11.46
N LYS A 134 17.36 11.87 -11.12
CA LYS A 134 17.65 13.07 -11.95
C LYS A 134 18.82 12.87 -12.91
N GLU A 135 19.37 11.67 -12.97
CA GLU A 135 20.40 11.32 -13.95
C GLU A 135 19.83 11.36 -15.37
N GLU A 136 20.68 11.67 -16.35
CA GLU A 136 20.29 11.71 -17.75
C GLU A 136 20.25 10.29 -18.37
N GLY A 137 19.42 10.12 -19.41
CA GLY A 137 19.30 8.88 -20.16
C GLY A 137 18.71 7.70 -19.38
N ASP A 138 19.08 6.48 -19.78
CA ASP A 138 18.57 5.23 -19.22
C ASP A 138 18.72 5.15 -17.69
N LEU A 139 19.80 5.69 -17.13
CA LEU A 139 20.04 5.61 -15.68
C LEU A 139 18.92 6.29 -14.91
N GLY A 140 18.57 7.52 -15.26
CA GLY A 140 17.50 8.24 -14.59
C GLY A 140 16.13 7.59 -14.82
N GLU A 141 15.88 7.06 -16.02
CA GLU A 141 14.63 6.36 -16.33
C GLU A 141 14.46 5.11 -15.45
N PHE A 142 15.43 4.19 -15.46
CA PHE A 142 15.38 2.96 -14.67
C PHE A 142 15.42 3.25 -13.17
N ARG A 143 16.16 4.27 -12.72
CA ARG A 143 16.22 4.65 -11.31
C ARG A 143 14.90 5.24 -10.82
N LYS A 144 14.21 6.06 -11.63
CA LYS A 144 12.82 6.50 -11.34
C LYS A 144 11.86 5.33 -11.27
N LYS A 145 11.93 4.39 -12.22
CA LYS A 145 11.09 3.17 -12.20
C LYS A 145 11.33 2.34 -10.95
N LEU A 146 12.58 2.20 -10.52
CA LEU A 146 12.94 1.48 -9.29
C LEU A 146 12.36 2.18 -8.04
N LEU A 147 12.60 3.49 -7.90
CA LEU A 147 12.09 4.27 -6.77
C LEU A 147 10.56 4.26 -6.70
N SER A 148 9.89 4.50 -7.83
CA SER A 148 8.43 4.49 -7.88
C SER A 148 7.86 3.12 -7.58
N PHE A 149 8.51 2.04 -8.04
CA PHE A 149 8.06 0.69 -7.77
C PHE A 149 8.24 0.28 -6.30
N LEU A 150 9.37 0.65 -5.69
CA LEU A 150 9.61 0.43 -4.26
C LEU A 150 8.61 1.19 -3.38
N ASP A 151 8.18 2.38 -3.83
CA ASP A 151 7.23 3.22 -3.12
C ASP A 151 5.76 2.81 -3.33
N ILE A 152 5.36 2.41 -4.54
CA ILE A 152 3.96 2.10 -4.85
C ILE A 152 3.61 0.65 -4.53
N SER A 153 4.52 -0.28 -4.82
CA SER A 153 4.23 -1.70 -4.71
C SER A 153 4.23 -2.18 -3.25
N THR A 154 3.23 -3.00 -2.88
CA THR A 154 3.13 -3.61 -1.56
C THR A 154 3.34 -5.13 -1.56
N SER A 155 3.50 -5.73 -2.74
CA SER A 155 3.54 -7.18 -2.91
C SER A 155 4.93 -7.79 -2.73
N TYR A 156 6.01 -7.01 -2.86
CA TYR A 156 7.37 -7.53 -2.74
C TYR A 156 7.76 -7.81 -1.28
N GLN A 157 8.86 -8.55 -1.09
CA GLN A 157 9.38 -8.93 0.22
C GLN A 157 10.71 -8.22 0.52
N PRO A 158 10.70 -7.09 1.27
CA PRO A 158 11.89 -6.28 1.52
C PRO A 158 13.05 -7.05 2.16
N SER A 159 12.73 -8.01 3.05
CA SER A 159 13.72 -8.82 3.76
C SER A 159 14.60 -9.69 2.86
N ARG A 160 14.09 -10.09 1.68
CA ARG A 160 14.86 -10.86 0.70
C ARG A 160 15.75 -9.98 -0.18
N LEU A 161 15.41 -8.71 -0.31
CA LEU A 161 16.04 -7.78 -1.25
C LEU A 161 17.12 -6.93 -0.58
N ILE A 162 17.01 -6.63 0.72
CA ILE A 162 17.89 -5.68 1.42
C ILE A 162 19.39 -6.01 1.34
N SER A 163 19.75 -7.28 1.11
CA SER A 163 21.14 -7.73 0.91
C SER A 163 21.71 -7.33 -0.44
N ASP A 164 20.86 -7.16 -1.44
CA ASP A 164 21.24 -6.87 -2.83
C ASP A 164 21.56 -5.38 -3.00
N PHE A 165 21.06 -4.54 -2.09
CA PHE A 165 21.29 -3.09 -2.07
C PHE A 165 22.60 -2.75 -1.32
N PRO A 166 23.53 -2.02 -1.96
CA PRO A 166 24.80 -1.68 -1.36
C PRO A 166 24.63 -0.78 -0.13
N PHE A 167 25.61 -0.82 0.78
CA PHE A 167 25.63 0.04 1.98
C PHE A 167 26.16 1.44 1.69
N ASP A 168 26.91 1.60 0.59
CA ASP A 168 27.63 2.80 0.16
C ASP A 168 27.09 3.39 -1.15
N GLY A 169 25.90 2.95 -1.60
CA GLY A 169 25.25 3.45 -2.79
C GLY A 169 23.74 3.20 -2.76
N LEU A 170 23.00 3.82 -3.67
CA LEU A 170 21.53 3.65 -3.79
C LEU A 170 20.80 3.84 -2.46
N LEU A 171 21.19 4.89 -1.74
CA LEU A 171 20.80 5.16 -0.36
C LEU A 171 19.29 5.44 -0.24
N GLU A 172 18.71 6.16 -1.19
CA GLU A 172 17.27 6.45 -1.21
C GLU A 172 16.44 5.16 -1.37
N GLU A 173 16.83 4.29 -2.31
CA GLU A 173 16.19 3.00 -2.52
C GLU A 173 16.29 2.10 -1.28
N ARG A 174 17.48 2.09 -0.65
CA ARG A 174 17.71 1.37 0.60
C ARG A 174 16.84 1.92 1.73
N ALA A 175 16.68 3.23 1.84
CA ALA A 175 15.84 3.87 2.84
C ALA A 175 14.36 3.49 2.67
N LEU A 176 13.86 3.43 1.43
CA LEU A 176 12.50 2.95 1.12
C LEU A 176 12.30 1.50 1.59
N LEU A 177 13.25 0.60 1.29
CA LEU A 177 13.19 -0.79 1.76
C LEU A 177 13.19 -0.89 3.29
N LEU A 178 14.04 -0.11 3.97
CA LEU A 178 14.09 -0.09 5.43
C LEU A 178 12.78 0.42 6.02
N GLY A 179 12.16 1.45 5.43
CA GLY A 179 10.85 1.93 5.84
C GLY A 179 9.75 0.89 5.68
N ARG A 180 9.78 0.12 4.59
CA ARG A 180 8.86 -1.01 4.38
C ARG A 180 9.05 -2.15 5.36
N MET A 181 10.24 -2.31 5.91
CA MET A 181 10.53 -3.25 7.00
C MET A 181 10.16 -2.72 8.39
N GLY A 182 9.64 -1.48 8.50
CA GLY A 182 9.40 -0.80 9.78
C GLY A 182 10.67 -0.33 10.49
N LYS A 183 11.82 -0.35 9.81
CA LYS A 183 13.11 0.10 10.36
C LYS A 183 13.29 1.61 10.16
N HIS A 184 12.36 2.40 10.69
CA HIS A 184 12.30 3.84 10.48
C HIS A 184 13.54 4.59 10.97
N GLU A 185 14.12 4.18 12.10
CA GLU A 185 15.35 4.83 12.61
C GLU A 185 16.51 4.70 11.61
N GLN A 186 16.65 3.54 10.94
CA GLN A 186 17.68 3.33 9.93
C GLN A 186 17.40 4.14 8.66
N ALA A 187 16.15 4.16 8.19
CA ALA A 187 15.77 4.96 7.03
C ALA A 187 15.98 6.47 7.26
N LEU A 188 15.56 6.97 8.43
CA LEU A 188 15.73 8.37 8.81
C LEU A 188 17.19 8.74 9.01
N PHE A 189 18.02 7.82 9.52
CA PHE A 189 19.46 8.05 9.60
C PHE A 189 20.06 8.32 8.21
N ILE A 190 19.64 7.56 7.19
CA ILE A 190 20.09 7.77 5.81
C ILE A 190 19.72 9.19 5.35
N TYR A 191 18.46 9.61 5.49
CA TYR A 191 18.03 10.94 5.03
C TYR A 191 18.70 12.08 5.81
N VAL A 192 18.78 11.98 7.14
CA VAL A 192 19.25 13.07 8.00
C VAL A 192 20.77 13.18 8.03
N HIS A 193 21.48 12.06 8.17
CA HIS A 193 22.93 12.08 8.46
C HIS A 193 23.80 11.78 7.24
N ILE A 194 23.31 10.95 6.31
CA ILE A 194 24.08 10.60 5.09
C ILE A 194 23.74 11.56 3.95
N LEU A 195 22.45 11.66 3.59
CA LEU A 195 21.99 12.54 2.51
C LEU A 195 21.92 14.01 2.95
N LYS A 196 21.84 14.27 4.26
CA LYS A 196 21.74 15.60 4.86
C LYS A 196 20.56 16.41 4.29
N ASP A 197 19.48 15.72 3.96
CA ASP A 197 18.27 16.30 3.38
C ASP A 197 17.11 16.22 4.39
N THR A 198 16.86 17.33 5.07
CA THR A 198 15.78 17.44 6.06
C THR A 198 14.40 17.37 5.43
N HIS A 199 14.26 17.82 4.18
CA HIS A 199 12.99 17.80 3.47
C HIS A 199 12.58 16.36 3.13
N MET A 200 13.50 15.58 2.57
CA MET A 200 13.28 14.16 2.29
C MET A 200 12.97 13.36 3.56
N ALA A 201 13.60 13.71 4.69
CA ALA A 201 13.30 13.08 5.99
C ALA A 201 11.87 13.38 6.47
N GLU A 202 11.38 14.60 6.24
CA GLU A 202 10.00 14.99 6.57
C GLU A 202 8.97 14.35 5.61
N GLU A 203 9.25 14.31 4.30
CA GLU A 203 8.42 13.62 3.32
C GLU A 203 8.30 12.12 3.65
N TYR A 204 9.42 11.48 4.03
CA TYR A 204 9.41 10.11 4.51
C TYR A 204 8.48 9.94 5.72
N CYS A 205 8.55 10.85 6.70
CA CYS A 205 7.65 10.81 7.85
C CYS A 205 6.19 11.00 7.45
N HIS A 206 5.92 11.85 6.46
CA HIS A 206 4.57 12.07 5.96
C HIS A 206 3.98 10.79 5.36
N SER A 207 4.73 10.12 4.49
CA SER A 207 4.29 8.91 3.78
C SER A 207 4.14 7.69 4.70
N HIS A 208 4.96 7.59 5.76
CA HIS A 208 4.95 6.45 6.67
C HIS A 208 4.17 6.68 7.98
N TYR A 209 3.69 7.89 8.26
CA TYR A 209 2.93 8.15 9.48
C TYR A 209 1.52 7.55 9.43
N SER A 210 1.19 6.74 10.43
CA SER A 210 -0.15 6.19 10.61
C SER A 210 -0.54 6.22 12.09
N SER A 211 -1.70 6.78 12.40
CA SER A 211 -2.19 6.86 13.79
C SER A 211 -2.73 5.53 14.33
N SER A 212 -2.99 4.55 13.45
CA SER A 212 -3.52 3.23 13.79
C SER A 212 -2.43 2.18 14.04
N GLU A 213 -1.31 2.27 13.32
CA GLU A 213 -0.24 1.25 13.32
C GLU A 213 0.89 1.57 14.31
N GLU A 214 1.17 0.68 15.27
CA GLU A 214 2.08 0.96 16.40
C GLU A 214 3.50 1.35 15.99
N GLY A 215 4.07 0.74 14.94
CA GLY A 215 5.41 1.11 14.43
C GLY A 215 5.43 2.47 13.71
N ASN A 216 4.32 2.83 13.07
CA ASN A 216 4.20 4.02 12.22
C ASN A 216 3.74 5.28 12.99
N LYS A 217 3.21 5.13 14.21
CA LYS A 217 2.78 6.24 15.08
C LYS A 217 3.94 7.11 15.56
N ASP A 218 5.09 6.49 15.81
CA ASP A 218 6.25 7.14 16.41
C ASP A 218 7.30 7.57 15.35
N VAL A 219 6.94 7.62 14.05
CA VAL A 219 7.89 7.98 12.97
C VAL A 219 8.44 9.40 13.14
N TYR A 220 7.57 10.39 13.39
CA TYR A 220 8.01 11.76 13.71
C TYR A 220 8.80 11.85 15.01
N LEU A 221 8.51 10.97 15.99
CA LEU A 221 9.30 10.90 17.22
C LEU A 221 10.71 10.34 16.93
N SER A 222 10.81 9.39 16.01
CA SER A 222 12.08 8.83 15.53
C SER A 222 12.89 9.91 14.80
N LEU A 223 12.24 10.75 13.99
CA LEU A 223 12.89 11.92 13.36
C LEU A 223 13.42 12.90 14.41
N LEU A 224 12.62 13.19 15.44
CA LEU A 224 13.04 14.05 16.55
C LEU A 224 14.28 13.48 17.27
N ARG A 225 14.32 12.16 17.50
CA ARG A 225 15.51 11.48 18.04
C ARG A 225 16.71 11.61 17.12
N MET A 226 16.53 11.43 15.81
CA MET A 226 17.64 11.57 14.85
C MET A 226 18.26 12.96 14.87
N TYR A 227 17.48 14.00 15.14
CA TYR A 227 17.98 15.37 15.28
C TYR A 227 18.58 15.67 16.66
N LEU A 228 18.03 15.15 17.76
CA LEU A 228 18.44 15.53 19.12
C LEU A 228 19.51 14.61 19.72
N SER A 229 19.50 13.32 19.37
CA SER A 229 20.36 12.29 19.93
C SER A 229 20.67 11.27 18.83
N PRO A 230 21.48 11.67 17.84
CA PRO A 230 21.75 10.83 16.69
C PRO A 230 22.48 9.55 17.11
N PRO A 231 22.09 8.38 16.58
CA PRO A 231 22.75 7.12 16.89
C PRO A 231 24.14 7.06 16.22
N ASP A 232 24.97 6.12 16.67
CA ASP A 232 26.27 5.86 16.08
C ASP A 232 26.14 5.42 14.60
N VAL A 233 27.12 5.75 13.78
CA VAL A 233 27.21 5.47 12.34
C VAL A 233 27.10 3.96 12.04
N HIS A 234 27.48 3.11 13.00
CA HIS A 234 27.36 1.66 12.88
C HIS A 234 25.91 1.12 12.88
N CYS A 235 24.90 1.96 13.08
CA CYS A 235 23.49 1.55 13.08
C CYS A 235 22.99 0.99 11.73
N LEU A 236 23.70 1.26 10.63
CA LEU A 236 23.36 0.81 9.28
C LEU A 236 24.15 -0.42 8.79
N GLY A 237 25.08 -0.94 9.58
CA GLY A 237 25.96 -2.06 9.19
C GLY A 237 27.35 -1.61 8.70
N PRO A 238 28.06 -2.46 7.92
CA PRO A 238 29.43 -2.17 7.48
C PRO A 238 29.44 -1.13 6.37
N ILE A 239 29.37 0.15 6.74
CA ILE A 239 29.53 1.27 5.80
C ILE A 239 31.03 1.47 5.52
N LYS A 240 31.40 1.54 4.23
CA LYS A 240 32.77 1.82 3.78
C LYS A 240 33.01 3.30 3.43
N MET A 241 32.01 4.16 3.63
CA MET A 241 32.10 5.60 3.38
C MET A 241 32.74 6.32 4.57
N GLU A 242 33.58 7.31 4.29
CA GLU A 242 34.03 8.28 5.29
C GLU A 242 32.84 9.20 5.63
N LEU A 243 32.18 8.92 6.76
CA LEU A 243 31.06 9.72 7.24
C LEU A 243 31.52 10.64 8.37
N SER A 244 31.09 11.90 8.31
CA SER A 244 31.24 12.82 9.44
C SER A 244 30.41 12.31 10.63
N GLU A 245 30.89 12.55 11.85
CA GLU A 245 30.12 12.23 13.05
C GLU A 245 28.74 12.91 13.01
N PRO A 246 27.65 12.17 13.29
CA PRO A 246 26.30 12.72 13.34
C PRO A 246 26.21 13.87 14.36
N GLN A 247 25.75 15.03 13.91
CA GLN A 247 25.60 16.20 14.78
C GLN A 247 24.14 16.44 15.13
N ALA A 248 23.91 16.85 16.38
CA ALA A 248 22.57 17.24 16.82
C ALA A 248 22.13 18.53 16.10
N ASN A 249 20.90 18.55 15.60
CA ASN A 249 20.28 19.68 14.94
C ASN A 249 19.03 20.14 15.72
N LEU A 250 19.24 20.97 16.74
CA LEU A 250 18.16 21.48 17.58
C LEU A 250 17.14 22.30 16.78
N GLN A 251 17.58 23.06 15.77
CA GLN A 251 16.68 23.91 14.99
C GLN A 251 15.70 23.07 14.15
N ALA A 252 16.18 22.02 13.48
CA ALA A 252 15.31 21.09 12.77
C ALA A 252 14.35 20.35 13.71
N ALA A 253 14.82 19.96 14.90
CA ALA A 253 13.98 19.34 15.92
C ALA A 253 12.83 20.26 16.38
N LEU A 254 13.12 21.56 16.62
CA LEU A 254 12.12 22.55 16.98
C LEU A 254 11.11 22.78 15.85
N HIS A 255 11.56 22.79 14.60
CA HIS A 255 10.68 22.92 13.43
C HIS A 255 9.68 21.77 13.32
N VAL A 256 10.14 20.53 13.51
CA VAL A 256 9.28 19.34 13.54
C VAL A 256 8.25 19.42 14.67
N LEU A 257 8.64 19.90 15.86
CA LEU A 257 7.71 20.10 16.98
C LEU A 257 6.62 21.11 16.62
N GLU A 258 6.98 22.24 16.02
CA GLU A 258 6.04 23.30 15.65
C GLU A 258 5.06 22.85 14.55
N LEU A 259 5.54 22.21 13.49
CA LEU A 259 4.70 21.84 12.34
C LEU A 259 3.89 20.54 12.54
N HIS A 260 4.40 19.60 13.35
CA HIS A 260 3.84 18.25 13.43
C HIS A 260 3.37 17.87 14.84
N HIS A 261 3.04 18.85 15.68
CA HIS A 261 2.59 18.66 17.05
C HIS A 261 1.40 17.68 17.20
N SER A 262 0.46 17.69 16.26
CA SER A 262 -0.75 16.85 16.27
C SER A 262 -0.45 15.37 15.99
N LYS A 263 0.67 15.09 15.32
CA LYS A 263 1.14 13.74 14.98
C LYS A 263 2.11 13.17 16.00
N LEU A 264 2.54 13.96 16.97
CA LEU A 264 3.54 13.59 17.98
C LEU A 264 2.92 13.25 19.34
N ASN A 265 3.51 12.28 20.02
CA ASN A 265 3.23 12.09 21.43
C ASN A 265 3.93 13.19 22.24
N THR A 266 3.15 14.16 22.75
CA THR A 266 3.67 15.31 23.51
C THR A 266 4.60 14.92 24.66
N THR A 267 4.24 13.88 25.44
CA THR A 267 5.03 13.50 26.61
C THR A 267 6.37 12.89 26.23
N LYS A 268 6.39 12.01 25.22
CA LYS A 268 7.63 11.46 24.69
C LYS A 268 8.50 12.55 24.06
N ALA A 269 7.90 13.46 23.30
CA ALA A 269 8.59 14.55 22.62
C ALA A 269 9.29 15.50 23.61
N ILE A 270 8.60 15.91 24.69
CA ILE A 270 9.19 16.77 25.73
C ILE A 270 10.35 16.06 26.44
N ASN A 271 10.22 14.76 26.72
CA ASN A 271 11.28 13.99 27.38
C ASN A 271 12.54 13.79 26.52
N LEU A 272 12.46 13.99 25.21
CA LEU A 272 13.62 13.92 24.31
C LEU A 272 14.40 15.23 24.24
N LEU A 273 13.82 16.35 24.68
CA LEU A 273 14.48 17.64 24.63
C LEU A 273 15.67 17.68 25.59
N PRO A 274 16.82 18.26 25.17
CA PRO A 274 17.93 18.54 26.06
C PRO A 274 17.50 19.35 27.30
N ALA A 275 18.08 19.04 28.46
CA ALA A 275 17.72 19.71 29.72
C ALA A 275 18.00 21.23 29.73
N ASN A 276 18.83 21.71 28.80
CA ASN A 276 19.15 23.13 28.61
C ASN A 276 18.24 23.83 27.60
N THR A 277 17.29 23.15 26.96
CA THR A 277 16.32 23.76 26.05
C THR A 277 15.44 24.75 26.81
N GLN A 278 15.38 25.99 26.34
CA GLN A 278 14.64 27.03 27.04
C GLN A 278 13.15 26.93 26.70
N ILE A 279 12.27 27.11 27.69
CA ILE A 279 10.81 27.04 27.48
C ILE A 279 10.36 28.02 26.38
N ARG A 280 11.03 29.17 26.24
CA ARG A 280 10.75 30.15 25.18
C ARG A 280 10.90 29.57 23.76
N GLU A 281 11.80 28.61 23.58
CA GLU A 281 12.10 27.99 22.26
C GLU A 281 11.01 27.01 21.84
N ILE A 282 10.30 26.42 22.80
CA ILE A 282 9.19 25.48 22.56
C ILE A 282 7.82 26.10 22.82
N ARG A 283 7.76 27.42 22.97
CA ARG A 283 6.52 28.14 23.33
C ARG A 283 5.40 27.87 22.33
N VAL A 284 5.67 28.02 21.03
CA VAL A 284 4.68 27.83 19.97
C VAL A 284 4.15 26.40 19.98
N PHE A 285 5.04 25.42 20.10
CA PHE A 285 4.67 24.01 20.25
C PHE A 285 3.72 23.78 21.44
N LEU A 286 4.06 24.31 22.62
CA LEU A 286 3.24 24.15 23.83
C LEU A 286 1.87 24.83 23.69
N GLU A 287 1.82 26.04 23.14
CA GLU A 287 0.58 26.77 22.88
C GLU A 287 -0.32 25.95 21.92
N SER A 288 0.21 25.50 20.78
CA SER A 288 -0.54 24.69 19.80
C SER A 288 -1.08 23.39 20.40
N VAL A 289 -0.27 22.65 21.18
CA VAL A 289 -0.72 21.41 21.82
C VAL A 289 -1.82 21.66 22.86
N LEU A 290 -1.69 22.70 23.67
CA LEU A 290 -2.69 23.04 24.69
C LEU A 290 -4.01 23.46 24.07
N GLU A 291 -3.97 24.29 23.02
CA GLU A 291 -5.14 24.70 22.26
C GLU A 291 -5.85 23.51 21.63
N GLU A 292 -5.11 22.62 20.95
CA GLU A 292 -5.65 21.42 20.32
C GLU A 292 -6.32 20.51 21.37
N ARG A 293 -5.66 20.27 22.51
CA ARG A 293 -6.21 19.45 23.59
C ARG A 293 -7.45 20.07 24.22
N ALA A 294 -7.47 21.39 24.42
CA ALA A 294 -8.63 22.10 24.92
C ALA A 294 -9.81 21.99 23.95
N GLN A 295 -9.55 22.14 22.65
CA GLN A 295 -10.56 22.00 21.62
C GLN A 295 -11.11 20.58 21.56
N ARG A 296 -10.25 19.56 21.52
CA ARG A 296 -10.64 18.15 21.52
C ARG A 296 -11.47 17.79 22.75
N LYS A 297 -11.11 18.31 23.93
CA LYS A 297 -11.90 18.15 25.15
C LYS A 297 -13.30 18.72 25.00
N ARG A 298 -13.44 19.96 24.50
CA ARG A 298 -14.75 20.60 24.26
C ARG A 298 -15.60 19.80 23.26
N CYS A 299 -15.03 19.40 22.12
CA CYS A 299 -15.72 18.57 21.13
C CYS A 299 -16.18 17.24 21.72
N ASN A 300 -15.31 16.55 22.48
CA ASN A 300 -15.66 15.29 23.13
C ASN A 300 -16.75 15.45 24.18
N GLN A 301 -16.80 16.57 24.90
CA GLN A 301 -17.88 16.88 25.85
C GLN A 301 -19.22 17.04 25.12
N VAL A 302 -19.24 17.74 23.99
CA VAL A 302 -20.44 17.88 23.16
C VAL A 302 -20.90 16.52 22.63
N LEU A 303 -19.97 15.75 22.04
CA LEU A 303 -20.27 14.41 21.53
C LEU A 303 -20.82 13.49 22.62
N LYS A 304 -20.20 13.50 23.81
CA LYS A 304 -20.67 12.73 24.96
C LYS A 304 -22.11 13.13 25.34
N SER A 305 -22.41 14.42 25.39
CA SER A 305 -23.76 14.90 25.73
C SER A 305 -24.79 14.52 24.66
N LEU A 306 -24.43 14.55 23.38
CA LEU A 306 -25.32 14.12 22.29
C LEU A 306 -25.61 12.62 22.35
N LEU A 307 -24.57 11.79 22.53
CA LEU A 307 -24.72 10.34 22.70
C LEU A 307 -25.56 10.00 23.94
N GLN A 308 -25.39 10.75 25.03
CA GLN A 308 -26.21 10.58 26.23
C GLN A 308 -27.68 10.93 25.98
N ALA A 309 -27.96 12.01 25.24
CA ALA A 309 -29.33 12.39 24.90
C ALA A 309 -29.99 11.35 23.98
N GLU A 310 -29.26 10.84 22.98
CA GLU A 310 -29.73 9.76 22.11
C GLU A 310 -30.01 8.48 22.89
N PHE A 311 -29.09 8.09 23.77
CA PHE A 311 -29.27 6.94 24.66
C PHE A 311 -30.54 7.05 25.50
N LEU A 312 -30.78 8.23 26.10
CA LEU A 312 -31.99 8.47 26.91
C LEU A 312 -33.27 8.41 26.06
N ARG A 313 -33.26 8.98 24.85
CA ARG A 313 -34.41 8.92 23.93
C ARG A 313 -34.75 7.48 23.56
N VAL A 314 -33.75 6.69 23.17
CA VAL A 314 -33.94 5.27 22.84
C VAL A 314 -34.42 4.48 24.06
N GLN A 315 -33.92 4.81 25.25
CA GLN A 315 -34.36 4.19 26.49
C GLN A 315 -35.83 4.52 26.81
N GLU A 316 -36.25 5.77 26.60
CA GLU A 316 -37.64 6.20 26.74
C GLU A 316 -38.56 5.46 25.76
N GLU A 317 -38.21 5.41 24.47
CA GLU A 317 -38.95 4.65 23.44
C GLU A 317 -39.07 3.17 23.83
N ARG A 318 -37.99 2.57 24.33
CA ARG A 318 -38.00 1.19 24.81
C ARG A 318 -38.99 1.01 25.97
N ILE A 319 -38.96 1.91 26.96
CA ILE A 319 -39.90 1.87 28.09
C ILE A 319 -41.34 2.04 27.59
N PHE A 320 -41.57 2.98 26.67
CA PHE A 320 -42.88 3.26 26.06
C PHE A 320 -43.46 2.04 25.34
N HIS A 321 -42.64 1.25 24.66
CA HIS A 321 -43.08 0.01 24.03
C HIS A 321 -43.20 -1.16 25.02
N GLN A 322 -42.36 -1.22 26.05
CA GLN A 322 -42.40 -2.27 27.10
C GLN A 322 -43.59 -2.13 28.05
N GLN A 323 -44.07 -0.91 28.32
CA GLN A 323 -45.25 -0.70 29.18
C GLN A 323 -46.55 -1.25 28.56
N ALA A 324 -46.58 -1.48 27.24
CA ALA A 324 -47.76 -1.93 26.53
C ALA A 324 -48.09 -3.39 26.89
N LYS A 325 -48.85 -3.59 27.97
CA LYS A 325 -49.31 -4.89 28.45
C LYS A 325 -50.72 -5.22 27.95
N CYS A 326 -50.98 -6.51 27.76
CA CYS A 326 -52.32 -7.01 27.47
C CYS A 326 -52.72 -7.99 28.58
N VAL A 327 -53.81 -7.69 29.29
CA VAL A 327 -54.36 -8.56 30.33
C VAL A 327 -55.45 -9.42 29.73
N ILE A 328 -55.29 -10.74 29.82
CA ILE A 328 -56.30 -11.71 29.38
C ILE A 328 -57.15 -12.09 30.60
N THR A 329 -58.37 -11.59 30.65
CA THR A 329 -59.37 -11.98 31.65
C THR A 329 -60.26 -13.10 31.10
N GLU A 330 -60.99 -13.79 31.98
CA GLU A 330 -61.93 -14.85 31.59
C GLU A 330 -63.05 -14.38 30.65
N GLU A 331 -63.33 -13.07 30.65
CA GLU A 331 -64.34 -12.43 29.81
C GLU A 331 -63.79 -11.92 28.48
N LYS A 332 -62.45 -11.92 28.29
CA LYS A 332 -61.83 -11.36 27.08
C LYS A 332 -62.22 -12.19 25.86
N THR A 333 -62.80 -11.55 24.84
CA THR A 333 -63.24 -12.21 23.60
C THR A 333 -62.31 -11.90 22.42
N CYS A 334 -62.20 -12.87 21.50
CA CYS A 334 -61.52 -12.68 20.22
C CYS A 334 -62.32 -11.72 19.34
N ARG A 335 -61.67 -10.69 18.77
CA ARG A 335 -62.36 -9.71 17.91
C ARG A 335 -62.89 -10.28 16.59
N VAL A 336 -62.34 -11.41 16.12
CA VAL A 336 -62.72 -12.08 14.86
C VAL A 336 -63.87 -13.08 15.07
N CYS A 337 -63.71 -14.09 15.94
CA CYS A 337 -64.73 -15.13 16.13
C CYS A 337 -65.74 -14.83 17.25
N LYS A 338 -65.52 -13.73 18.00
CA LYS A 338 -66.32 -13.27 19.16
C LYS A 338 -66.43 -14.26 20.34
N LYS A 339 -65.71 -15.39 20.32
CA LYS A 339 -65.64 -16.36 21.44
C LYS A 339 -64.65 -15.91 22.52
N LYS A 340 -64.86 -16.35 23.76
CA LYS A 340 -63.93 -16.12 24.89
C LYS A 340 -62.54 -16.73 24.60
N ILE A 341 -61.47 -16.03 24.97
CA ILE A 341 -60.08 -16.49 24.81
C ILE A 341 -59.78 -17.61 25.82
N GLY A 342 -60.05 -17.36 27.12
CA GLY A 342 -59.79 -18.33 28.19
C GLY A 342 -58.34 -18.82 28.17
N ASN A 343 -58.16 -20.15 28.28
CA ASN A 343 -56.84 -20.81 28.23
C ASN A 343 -56.37 -21.17 26.81
N SER A 344 -57.04 -20.67 25.77
CA SER A 344 -56.68 -20.99 24.38
C SER A 344 -55.44 -20.20 23.92
N ALA A 345 -54.64 -20.77 23.02
CA ALA A 345 -53.55 -20.05 22.38
C ALA A 345 -54.07 -18.79 21.66
N PHE A 346 -53.41 -17.65 21.88
CA PHE A 346 -53.81 -16.35 21.37
C PHE A 346 -52.65 -15.63 20.68
N ALA A 347 -52.99 -14.63 19.86
CA ALA A 347 -52.05 -13.70 19.24
C ALA A 347 -52.50 -12.26 19.55
N ARG A 348 -51.53 -11.36 19.72
CA ARG A 348 -51.76 -9.93 19.94
C ARG A 348 -51.18 -9.14 18.77
N TYR A 349 -51.99 -8.28 18.17
CA TYR A 349 -51.56 -7.36 17.11
C TYR A 349 -50.97 -6.07 17.71
N PRO A 350 -50.12 -5.33 16.94
CA PRO A 350 -49.55 -4.05 17.39
C PRO A 350 -50.60 -3.01 17.83
N ASN A 351 -51.81 -3.05 17.27
CA ASN A 351 -52.94 -2.20 17.66
C ASN A 351 -53.59 -2.59 19.02
N GLY A 352 -53.08 -3.61 19.71
CA GLY A 352 -53.58 -4.08 21.00
C GLY A 352 -54.74 -5.09 20.92
N VAL A 353 -55.22 -5.43 19.72
CA VAL A 353 -56.28 -6.42 19.54
C VAL A 353 -55.75 -7.84 19.80
N VAL A 354 -56.53 -8.61 20.57
CA VAL A 354 -56.26 -10.02 20.84
C VAL A 354 -57.20 -10.89 20.02
N VAL A 355 -56.64 -11.92 19.39
CA VAL A 355 -57.38 -12.93 18.65
C VAL A 355 -56.92 -14.33 19.07
N HIS A 356 -57.75 -15.34 18.86
CA HIS A 356 -57.26 -16.72 18.91
C HIS A 356 -56.16 -16.91 17.88
N TYR A 357 -55.18 -17.77 18.17
CA TYR A 357 -54.07 -18.05 17.25
C TYR A 357 -54.58 -18.49 15.86
N PHE A 358 -55.62 -19.31 15.82
CA PHE A 358 -56.25 -19.76 14.56
C PHE A 358 -56.99 -18.64 13.80
N CYS A 359 -57.40 -17.57 14.47
CA CYS A 359 -58.03 -16.41 13.85
C CYS A 359 -57.01 -15.39 13.30
N CYS A 360 -55.72 -15.56 13.61
CA CYS A 360 -54.61 -14.77 13.09
C CYS A 360 -54.20 -15.30 11.71
N LYS A 361 -54.91 -14.91 10.64
CA LYS A 361 -54.62 -15.36 9.27
C LYS A 361 -53.44 -14.62 8.65
N ASP A 362 -53.37 -13.30 8.83
CA ASP A 362 -52.26 -12.44 8.39
C ASP A 362 -51.68 -11.72 9.61
N ARG A 363 -50.36 -11.78 9.77
CA ARG A 363 -49.64 -11.18 10.90
C ARG A 363 -49.32 -9.70 10.69
N THR A 364 -49.39 -9.21 9.46
CA THR A 364 -49.02 -7.85 9.07
C THR A 364 -50.23 -6.91 8.99
N VAL A 365 -51.43 -7.46 8.78
CA VAL A 365 -52.68 -6.71 8.71
C VAL A 365 -53.43 -6.82 10.04
N CYS A 366 -53.56 -5.70 10.75
CA CYS A 366 -54.36 -5.64 11.96
C CYS A 366 -55.86 -5.78 11.63
N PRO A 367 -56.62 -6.62 12.34
CA PRO A 367 -58.07 -6.68 12.16
C PRO A 367 -58.68 -5.33 12.57
N THR A 368 -59.29 -4.63 11.61
CA THR A 368 -60.04 -3.38 11.83
C THR A 368 -61.39 -3.68 12.48
N GLU A 369 -61.88 -2.72 13.28
CA GLU A 369 -63.21 -2.82 13.88
C GLU A 369 -64.28 -2.82 12.77
N GLN A 370 -65.10 -3.88 12.72
CA GLN A 370 -66.46 -3.83 12.18
C GLN A 370 -67.43 -3.75 13.34
#